data_AF-A0A433ZPZ4-F1
#
_entry.id   AF-A0A433ZPZ4-F1
#
_cell.length_a   1.000
_cell.length_b   1.000
_cell.length_c   1.000
_cell.angle_alpha   90.00
_cell.angle_beta   90.00
_cell.angle_gamma   90.00
#
_symmetry.space_group_name_H-M   'P 1'
#
loop_
_entity.id
_entity.type
_entity.pdbx_description
1 polymer ?
#
loop_
_entity_poly.entity_id
_entity_poly.type
_entity_poly.pdbx_seq_one_letter_code
_entity_poly.pdbx_strand_id
1 'polypeptide(L)'
;MTLKQPTNAKGSSLLEYLRVLQPFLNEDGVTEVVVNKPGEVITEGRKGWQFHNVPKLDFAACADISKLTATYSGQSFDERKPIVSATLPYGERIQIVRPPATLSDRYSLTIRKPSDVIRTLDDYERDGAFDHIVTDAVGLRDFERELIELKNARRFKEFLTLAIKHRQNIIVSGATGSGKTTFMRSLLQLVPDDERLITIENVDELKLYQTHKNVVPLFYSAGGQGIA
;
A
#
# COMPACT_ATOMS: atom_id res chain seq x y z
N MET A 1 -22.50 1.74 -18.70
CA MET A 1 -22.33 0.35 -19.14
C MET A 1 -22.84 -0.57 -18.05
N THR A 2 -23.86 -1.38 -18.31
CA THR A 2 -24.42 -2.32 -17.33
C THR A 2 -23.40 -3.44 -17.12
N LEU A 3 -22.64 -3.38 -16.03
CA LEU A 3 -21.70 -4.44 -15.64
C LEU A 3 -22.47 -5.76 -15.56
N LYS A 4 -22.02 -6.78 -16.30
CA LYS A 4 -22.61 -8.12 -16.28
C LYS A 4 -22.57 -8.64 -14.84
N GLN A 5 -23.74 -8.89 -14.25
CA GLN A 5 -23.82 -9.62 -12.98
C GLN A 5 -23.13 -10.97 -13.15
N PRO A 6 -22.30 -11.41 -12.18
CA PRO A 6 -21.69 -12.72 -12.25
C PRO A 6 -22.78 -13.79 -12.24
N THR A 7 -22.83 -14.61 -13.29
CA THR A 7 -23.89 -15.61 -13.54
C THR A 7 -23.70 -16.93 -12.79
N ASN A 8 -22.71 -17.03 -11.89
CA ASN A 8 -22.38 -18.26 -11.16
C ASN A 8 -22.42 -18.04 -9.64
N ALA A 9 -22.92 -19.02 -8.89
CA ALA A 9 -23.11 -19.01 -7.43
C ALA A 9 -21.86 -18.53 -6.66
N LYS A 10 -20.66 -18.87 -7.12
CA LYS A 10 -19.39 -18.41 -6.52
C LYS A 10 -19.25 -16.89 -6.53
N GLY A 11 -19.67 -16.24 -7.62
CA GLY A 11 -19.63 -14.79 -7.74
C GLY A 11 -20.69 -14.12 -6.86
N SER A 12 -21.88 -14.71 -6.75
CA SER A 12 -22.96 -14.19 -5.90
C SER A 12 -22.57 -14.19 -4.42
N SER A 13 -21.93 -15.24 -3.91
CA SER A 13 -21.45 -15.28 -2.52
C SER A 13 -20.37 -14.22 -2.27
N LEU A 14 -19.38 -14.10 -3.15
CA LEU A 14 -18.33 -13.08 -3.01
C LEU A 14 -18.91 -11.65 -2.98
N LEU A 15 -19.89 -11.38 -3.86
CA LEU A 15 -20.55 -10.07 -3.90
C LEU A 15 -21.27 -9.72 -2.59
N GLU A 16 -21.93 -10.69 -1.94
CA GLU A 16 -22.61 -10.44 -0.66
C GLU A 16 -21.62 -10.02 0.43
N TYR A 17 -20.47 -10.68 0.52
CA TYR A 17 -19.42 -10.33 1.48
C TYR A 17 -18.74 -8.99 1.14
N LEU A 18 -18.61 -8.66 -0.14
CA LEU A 18 -18.06 -7.37 -0.57
C LEU A 18 -18.99 -6.19 -0.27
N ARG A 19 -20.27 -6.40 0.08
CA ARG A 19 -21.23 -5.31 0.37
C ARG A 19 -20.75 -4.34 1.45
N VAL A 20 -19.93 -4.80 2.40
CA VAL A 20 -19.34 -3.93 3.43
C VAL A 20 -18.34 -2.92 2.85
N LEU A 21 -17.69 -3.26 1.72
CA LEU A 21 -16.73 -2.40 1.01
C LEU A 21 -17.38 -1.59 -0.12
N GLN A 22 -18.59 -1.96 -0.56
CA GLN A 22 -19.29 -1.31 -1.67
C GLN A 22 -19.48 0.20 -1.52
N PRO A 23 -19.79 0.77 -0.33
CA PRO A 23 -19.90 2.22 -0.19
C PRO A 23 -18.63 2.97 -0.60
N PHE A 24 -17.46 2.40 -0.34
CA PHE A 24 -16.16 2.98 -0.68
C PHE A 24 -15.77 2.69 -2.14
N LEU A 25 -16.08 1.49 -2.63
CA LEU A 25 -15.84 1.13 -4.03
C LEU A 25 -16.67 1.98 -4.99
N ASN A 26 -17.89 2.35 -4.61
CA ASN A 26 -18.78 3.18 -5.41
C ASN A 26 -18.55 4.70 -5.24
N GLU A 27 -17.64 5.12 -4.37
CA GLU A 27 -17.35 6.54 -4.17
C GLU A 27 -16.62 7.14 -5.38
N ASP A 28 -17.18 8.21 -5.94
CA ASP A 28 -16.59 8.92 -7.07
C ASP A 28 -15.25 9.57 -6.69
N GLY A 29 -14.24 9.40 -7.54
CA GLY A 29 -12.90 9.94 -7.32
C GLY A 29 -12.01 9.12 -6.37
N VAL A 30 -12.52 8.07 -5.74
CA VAL A 30 -11.71 7.05 -5.07
C VAL A 30 -11.09 6.13 -6.11
N THR A 31 -9.77 5.91 -6.00
CA THR A 31 -8.96 5.06 -6.88
C THR A 31 -8.55 3.75 -6.21
N GLU A 32 -8.29 3.78 -4.90
CA GLU A 32 -7.93 2.60 -4.11
C GLU A 32 -8.77 2.49 -2.84
N VAL A 33 -9.13 1.26 -2.46
CA VAL A 33 -9.76 0.90 -1.19
C VAL A 33 -8.87 -0.15 -0.52
N VAL A 34 -8.38 0.14 0.67
CA VAL A 34 -7.39 -0.70 1.36
C VAL A 34 -7.85 -1.02 2.78
N VAL A 35 -7.45 -2.19 3.26
CA VAL A 35 -7.71 -2.69 4.61
C VAL A 35 -6.37 -3.17 5.12
N ASN A 36 -5.80 -2.47 6.10
CA ASN A 36 -4.52 -2.86 6.70
C ASN A 36 -4.69 -3.66 7.99
N LYS A 37 -5.86 -3.56 8.63
CA LYS A 37 -6.27 -4.36 9.78
C LYS A 37 -7.81 -4.44 9.82
N PRO A 38 -8.36 -5.50 10.44
CA PRO A 38 -9.81 -5.61 10.63
C PRO A 38 -10.41 -4.39 11.33
N GLY A 39 -11.64 -4.05 10.95
CA GLY A 39 -12.40 -2.93 11.50
C GLY A 39 -12.12 -1.58 10.84
N GLU A 40 -11.17 -1.49 9.91
CA GLU A 40 -10.81 -0.24 9.25
C GLU A 40 -10.77 -0.37 7.73
N VAL A 41 -11.25 0.66 7.05
CA VAL A 41 -11.10 0.86 5.61
C VAL A 41 -10.39 2.18 5.38
N ILE A 42 -9.45 2.21 4.45
CA ILE A 42 -8.75 3.44 4.05
C ILE A 42 -8.96 3.60 2.54
N THR A 43 -9.32 4.79 2.09
CA THR A 43 -9.53 5.08 0.67
C THR A 43 -8.51 6.09 0.17
N GLU A 44 -8.01 5.90 -1.04
CA GLU A 44 -7.16 6.88 -1.74
C GLU A 44 -7.95 7.53 -2.88
N GLY A 45 -7.77 8.83 -3.07
CA GLY A 45 -8.32 9.57 -4.20
C GLY A 45 -7.71 10.96 -4.29
N ARG A 46 -8.42 11.90 -4.93
CA ARG A 46 -7.93 13.30 -5.07
C ARG A 46 -7.68 14.03 -3.75
N LYS A 47 -8.28 13.56 -2.66
CA LYS A 47 -8.12 14.11 -1.30
C LYS A 47 -7.00 13.43 -0.50
N GLY A 48 -6.18 12.59 -1.15
CA GLY A 48 -5.22 11.73 -0.46
C GLY A 48 -5.90 10.59 0.30
N TRP A 49 -5.22 10.04 1.30
CA TRP A 49 -5.73 8.94 2.13
C TRP A 49 -6.80 9.41 3.12
N GLN A 50 -7.92 8.70 3.18
CA GLN A 50 -9.02 8.93 4.11
C GLN A 50 -9.29 7.66 4.92
N PHE A 51 -9.51 7.80 6.23
CA PHE A 51 -9.63 6.67 7.16
C PHE A 51 -11.08 6.52 7.64
N HIS A 52 -11.59 5.29 7.61
CA HIS A 52 -12.98 4.96 7.91
C HIS A 52 -13.05 3.83 8.92
N ASN A 53 -13.81 4.03 9.99
CA ASN A 53 -14.09 2.98 10.97
C ASN A 53 -15.26 2.11 10.49
N VAL A 54 -15.00 0.81 10.30
CA VAL A 54 -15.96 -0.16 9.77
C VAL A 54 -15.94 -1.44 10.62
N PRO A 55 -16.51 -1.43 11.84
CA PRO A 55 -16.43 -2.57 12.77
C PRO A 55 -16.99 -3.89 12.24
N LYS A 56 -17.90 -3.83 11.26
CA LYS A 56 -18.49 -5.01 10.60
C LYS A 56 -17.49 -5.76 9.70
N LEU A 57 -16.39 -5.12 9.30
CA LEU A 57 -15.31 -5.75 8.56
C LEU A 57 -14.29 -6.35 9.55
N ASP A 58 -14.76 -7.27 10.39
CA ASP A 58 -13.92 -7.93 11.38
C ASP A 58 -12.94 -8.95 10.74
N PHE A 59 -12.16 -9.64 11.58
CA PHE A 59 -11.16 -10.60 11.11
C PHE A 59 -11.80 -11.75 10.31
N ALA A 60 -12.98 -12.22 10.75
CA ALA A 60 -13.70 -13.29 10.07
C ALA A 60 -14.23 -12.82 8.70
N ALA A 61 -14.79 -11.61 8.62
CA ALA A 61 -15.22 -11.02 7.37
C ALA A 61 -14.05 -10.84 6.38
N CYS A 62 -12.89 -10.37 6.86
CA CYS A 62 -11.68 -10.28 6.03
C CYS A 62 -11.21 -11.65 5.53
N ALA A 63 -11.23 -12.67 6.39
CA ALA A 63 -10.87 -14.03 6.02
C ALA A 63 -11.84 -14.63 4.97
N ASP A 64 -13.14 -14.41 5.14
CA ASP A 64 -14.17 -14.89 4.22
C ASP A 64 -14.06 -14.20 2.85
N ILE A 65 -13.93 -12.87 2.81
CA ILE A 65 -13.67 -12.12 1.56
C ILE A 65 -12.44 -12.68 0.85
N SER A 66 -11.37 -12.93 1.60
CA SER A 66 -10.11 -13.43 1.06
C SER A 66 -10.22 -14.83 0.48
N LYS A 67 -10.85 -15.75 1.20
CA LYS A 67 -11.06 -17.13 0.78
C LYS A 67 -12.00 -17.23 -0.42
N LEU A 68 -13.07 -16.43 -0.43
CA LEU A 68 -14.01 -16.35 -1.55
C LEU A 68 -13.35 -15.75 -2.79
N THR A 69 -12.50 -14.72 -2.63
CA THR A 69 -11.71 -14.13 -3.72
C THR A 69 -10.75 -15.15 -4.35
N ALA A 70 -10.01 -15.90 -3.53
CA ALA A 70 -9.14 -16.98 -4.00
C ALA A 70 -9.95 -18.06 -4.75
N THR A 71 -11.08 -18.48 -4.19
CA THR A 71 -11.97 -19.48 -4.79
C THR A 71 -12.56 -19.01 -6.12
N TYR A 72 -12.97 -17.73 -6.21
CA TYR A 72 -13.50 -17.12 -7.41
C TYR A 72 -12.44 -17.05 -8.52
N SER A 73 -11.19 -16.75 -8.17
CA SER A 73 -10.06 -16.71 -9.10
C SER A 73 -9.40 -18.07 -9.38
N GLY A 74 -9.91 -19.16 -8.81
CA GLY A 74 -9.36 -20.50 -9.01
C GLY A 74 -7.98 -20.72 -8.36
N GLN A 75 -7.63 -19.92 -7.36
CA GLN A 75 -6.34 -19.96 -6.68
C GLN A 75 -6.44 -20.67 -5.33
N SER A 76 -5.30 -21.19 -4.88
CA SER A 76 -5.13 -21.69 -3.51
C SER A 76 -4.75 -20.53 -2.59
N PHE A 77 -5.31 -20.53 -1.38
CA PHE A 77 -5.05 -19.51 -0.37
C PHE A 77 -5.07 -20.15 1.00
N ASP A 78 -3.87 -20.26 1.57
CA ASP A 78 -3.62 -20.91 2.84
C ASP A 78 -2.34 -20.33 3.46
N GLU A 79 -1.89 -20.90 4.56
CA GLU A 79 -0.70 -20.43 5.29
C GLU A 79 0.58 -20.56 4.46
N ARG A 80 0.67 -21.56 3.59
CA ARG A 80 1.84 -21.77 2.72
C ARG A 80 1.78 -20.90 1.47
N LYS A 81 0.58 -20.45 1.08
CA LYS A 81 0.34 -19.49 -0.01
C LYS A 81 -0.47 -18.31 0.51
N PRO A 82 0.12 -17.45 1.35
CA PRO A 82 -0.60 -16.42 2.08
C PRO A 82 -0.86 -15.16 1.26
N ILE A 83 -0.50 -15.14 -0.04
CA ILE A 83 -0.64 -13.98 -0.93
C ILE A 83 -1.47 -14.38 -2.15
N VAL A 84 -2.50 -13.59 -2.46
CA VAL A 84 -3.36 -13.78 -3.64
C VAL A 84 -3.47 -12.48 -4.42
N SER A 85 -3.39 -12.59 -5.74
CA SER A 85 -3.65 -11.50 -6.68
C SER A 85 -4.83 -11.92 -7.56
N ALA A 86 -5.93 -11.16 -7.58
CA ALA A 86 -7.15 -11.54 -8.31
C ALA A 86 -7.86 -10.34 -8.93
N THR A 87 -8.85 -10.62 -9.77
CA THR A 87 -9.81 -9.63 -10.29
C THR A 87 -11.19 -9.93 -9.70
N LEU A 88 -11.82 -8.91 -9.11
CA LEU A 88 -13.16 -8.96 -8.54
C LEU A 88 -14.23 -8.96 -9.65
N PRO A 89 -15.49 -9.35 -9.33
CA PRO A 89 -16.54 -9.48 -10.34
C PRO A 89 -16.83 -8.24 -11.18
N TYR A 90 -16.58 -7.03 -10.65
CA TYR A 90 -16.79 -5.77 -11.37
C TYR A 90 -15.50 -5.21 -12.01
N GLY A 91 -14.42 -5.99 -12.03
CA GLY A 91 -13.17 -5.65 -12.72
C GLY A 91 -12.11 -4.97 -11.85
N GLU A 92 -12.39 -4.71 -10.57
CA GLU A 92 -11.38 -4.22 -9.64
C GLU A 92 -10.29 -5.26 -9.43
N ARG A 93 -9.04 -4.82 -9.32
CA ARG A 93 -7.92 -5.71 -8.97
C ARG A 93 -7.79 -5.74 -7.47
N ILE A 94 -7.64 -6.93 -6.90
CA ILE A 94 -7.47 -7.11 -5.45
C ILE A 94 -6.18 -7.87 -5.16
N GLN A 95 -5.36 -7.31 -4.26
CA GLN A 95 -4.23 -7.95 -3.64
C GLN A 95 -4.58 -8.30 -2.20
N ILE A 96 -4.28 -9.53 -1.79
CA ILE A 96 -4.58 -10.04 -0.45
C ILE A 96 -3.32 -10.64 0.16
N VAL A 97 -3.06 -10.31 1.42
CA VAL A 97 -2.06 -10.96 2.27
C VAL A 97 -2.70 -11.39 3.58
N ARG A 98 -2.47 -12.65 3.98
CA ARG A 98 -2.91 -13.21 5.27
C ARG A 98 -1.73 -13.61 6.15
N PRO A 99 -1.98 -13.95 7.43
CA PRO A 99 -0.95 -14.53 8.27
C PRO A 99 -0.44 -15.86 7.71
N PRO A 100 0.86 -16.14 7.80
CA PRO A 100 1.80 -15.39 8.65
C PRO A 100 2.66 -14.37 7.86
N ALA A 101 2.42 -14.19 6.55
CA ALA A 101 3.10 -13.17 5.74
C ALA A 101 2.74 -11.72 6.11
N THR A 102 1.87 -11.54 7.10
CA THR A 102 1.63 -10.29 7.83
C THR A 102 1.33 -10.63 9.30
N LEU A 103 1.07 -9.63 10.13
CA LEU A 103 0.79 -9.82 11.56
C LEU A 103 -0.38 -10.81 11.79
N SER A 104 -0.29 -11.61 12.85
CA SER A 104 -1.21 -12.73 13.12
C SER A 104 -2.67 -12.32 13.28
N ASP A 105 -2.94 -11.07 13.67
CA ASP A 105 -4.25 -10.48 13.85
C ASP A 105 -4.72 -9.65 12.64
N ARG A 106 -4.00 -9.70 11.51
CA ARG A 106 -4.26 -8.85 10.34
C ARG A 106 -4.49 -9.62 9.05
N TYR A 107 -5.33 -9.02 8.22
CA TYR A 107 -5.37 -9.24 6.78
C TYR A 107 -5.04 -7.92 6.10
N SER A 108 -4.24 -7.96 5.05
CA SER A 108 -4.05 -6.82 4.15
C SER A 108 -4.84 -7.04 2.87
N LEU A 109 -5.79 -6.15 2.58
CA LEU A 109 -6.53 -6.11 1.32
C LEU A 109 -6.20 -4.80 0.62
N THR A 110 -5.88 -4.83 -0.68
CA THR A 110 -5.69 -3.64 -1.51
C THR A 110 -6.50 -3.82 -2.78
N ILE A 111 -7.57 -3.04 -2.92
CA ILE A 111 -8.46 -3.07 -4.07
C ILE A 111 -8.23 -1.81 -4.90
N ARG A 112 -7.80 -1.99 -6.15
CA ARG A 112 -7.63 -0.91 -7.12
C ARG A 112 -8.78 -0.92 -8.12
N LYS A 113 -9.51 0.19 -8.16
CA LYS A 113 -10.63 0.38 -9.09
C LYS A 113 -10.13 0.49 -10.53
N PRO A 114 -10.90 -0.01 -11.52
CA PRO A 114 -10.63 0.29 -12.92
C PRO A 114 -10.79 1.80 -13.17
N SER A 115 -9.99 2.33 -14.09
CA SER A 115 -10.16 3.71 -14.56
C SER A 115 -10.94 3.66 -15.85
N ASP A 116 -12.22 4.05 -15.81
CA ASP A 116 -13.05 4.23 -17.00
C ASP A 116 -12.78 5.58 -17.69
N VAL A 117 -11.89 6.40 -17.11
CA VAL A 117 -11.52 7.71 -17.66
C VAL A 117 -10.63 7.52 -18.89
N ILE A 118 -11.23 7.66 -20.07
CA ILE A 118 -10.49 7.84 -21.33
C ILE A 118 -10.10 9.32 -21.42
N ARG A 119 -8.82 9.62 -21.32
CA ARG A 119 -8.28 10.99 -21.47
C ARG A 119 -7.61 11.13 -22.82
N THR A 120 -7.93 12.20 -23.54
CA THR A 120 -7.22 12.58 -24.76
C THR A 120 -5.94 13.35 -24.42
N LEU A 121 -5.02 13.50 -25.38
CA LEU A 121 -3.84 14.35 -25.19
C LEU A 121 -4.25 15.81 -24.94
N ASP A 122 -5.29 16.30 -25.60
CA ASP A 122 -5.84 17.64 -25.37
C ASP A 122 -6.36 17.83 -23.93
N ASP A 123 -6.94 16.79 -23.32
CA ASP A 123 -7.34 16.83 -21.91
C ASP A 123 -6.12 16.95 -20.98
N TYR A 124 -5.03 16.26 -21.30
CA TYR A 124 -3.77 16.37 -20.54
C TYR A 124 -3.12 17.74 -20.70
N GLU A 125 -3.10 18.28 -21.92
CA GLU A 125 -2.56 19.62 -22.20
C GLU A 125 -3.37 20.70 -21.49
N ARG A 126 -4.71 20.66 -21.58
CA ARG A 126 -5.60 21.60 -20.87
C ARG A 126 -5.43 21.55 -19.35
N ASP A 127 -5.18 20.37 -18.80
CA ASP A 127 -4.96 20.17 -17.37
C ASP A 127 -3.52 20.49 -16.92
N GLY A 128 -2.66 20.98 -17.82
CA GLY A 128 -1.28 21.38 -17.51
C GLY A 128 -0.35 20.20 -17.24
N ALA A 129 -0.71 18.98 -17.66
CA ALA A 129 0.12 17.79 -17.42
C ALA A 129 1.52 17.89 -18.05
N PHE A 130 1.68 18.78 -19.04
CA PHE A 130 2.92 19.01 -19.76
C PHE A 130 3.69 20.26 -19.28
N ASP A 131 3.11 21.06 -18.38
CA ASP A 131 3.68 22.35 -17.92
C ASP A 131 4.99 22.20 -17.16
N HIS A 132 5.22 21.02 -16.58
CA HIS A 132 6.37 20.74 -15.72
C HIS A 132 7.30 19.67 -16.30
N ILE A 133 7.26 19.43 -17.61
CA ILE A 133 8.21 18.53 -18.25
C ILE A 133 9.60 19.17 -18.22
N VAL A 134 10.53 18.51 -17.53
CA VAL A 134 11.94 18.87 -17.55
C VAL A 134 12.55 18.32 -18.84
N THR A 135 12.67 19.17 -19.87
CA THR A 135 13.23 18.81 -21.18
C THR A 135 14.76 18.78 -21.20
N ASP A 136 15.38 19.57 -20.33
CA ASP A 136 16.83 19.81 -20.31
C ASP A 136 17.45 19.45 -18.95
N ALA A 137 17.26 18.21 -18.50
CA ALA A 137 17.86 17.72 -17.25
C ALA A 137 19.39 17.51 -17.39
N VAL A 138 20.13 18.56 -17.76
CA VAL A 138 21.59 18.61 -17.63
C VAL A 138 21.90 19.28 -16.30
N GLY A 139 22.07 18.47 -15.26
CA GLY A 139 22.52 18.92 -13.94
C GLY A 139 21.57 18.54 -12.81
N LEU A 140 21.90 19.06 -11.63
CA LEU A 140 21.18 18.78 -10.38
C LEU A 140 19.97 19.69 -10.22
N ARG A 141 18.86 19.12 -9.77
CA ARG A 141 17.67 19.83 -9.28
C ARG A 141 18.02 20.64 -8.03
N ASP A 142 17.22 21.65 -7.72
CA ASP A 142 17.50 22.58 -6.62
C ASP A 142 17.68 21.86 -5.28
N PHE A 143 16.79 20.92 -4.95
CA PHE A 143 16.90 20.15 -3.70
C PHE A 143 18.14 19.25 -3.67
N GLU A 144 18.64 18.79 -4.83
CA GLU A 144 19.87 17.99 -4.90
C GLU A 144 21.10 18.84 -4.63
N ARG A 145 21.09 20.12 -5.03
CA ARG A 145 22.14 21.09 -4.67
C ARG A 145 22.13 21.37 -3.17
N GLU A 146 20.94 21.59 -2.59
CA GLU A 146 20.78 21.79 -1.15
C GLU A 146 21.28 20.57 -0.35
N LEU A 147 20.98 19.35 -0.81
CA LEU A 147 21.53 18.12 -0.21
C LEU A 147 23.07 18.13 -0.22
N ILE A 148 23.71 18.53 -1.32
CA ILE A 148 25.19 18.61 -1.38
C ILE A 148 25.72 19.67 -0.41
N GLU A 149 25.09 20.83 -0.33
CA GLU A 149 25.48 21.89 0.61
C GLU A 149 25.37 21.44 2.06
N LEU A 150 24.26 20.82 2.45
CA LEU A 150 24.05 20.27 3.80
C LEU A 150 25.10 19.19 4.12
N LYS A 151 25.41 18.32 3.16
CA LYS A 151 26.47 17.30 3.31
C LYS A 151 27.84 17.94 3.52
N ASN A 152 28.22 18.92 2.69
CA ASN A 152 29.51 19.60 2.76
C ASN A 152 29.66 20.38 4.08
N ALA A 153 28.57 20.97 4.56
CA ALA A 153 28.50 21.64 5.86
C ALA A 153 28.41 20.67 7.06
N ARG A 154 28.41 19.35 6.83
CA ARG A 154 28.26 18.29 7.86
C ARG A 154 26.94 18.37 8.65
N ARG A 155 25.91 18.96 8.07
CA ARG A 155 24.56 19.13 8.63
C ARG A 155 23.70 17.90 8.35
N PHE A 156 24.12 16.74 8.85
CA PHE A 156 23.54 15.44 8.47
C PHE A 156 22.09 15.22 8.89
N LYS A 157 21.66 15.82 10.00
CA LYS A 157 20.26 15.76 10.42
C LYS A 157 19.36 16.39 9.35
N GLU A 158 19.63 17.65 9.00
CA GLU A 158 18.89 18.34 7.95
C GLU A 158 19.02 17.66 6.59
N PHE A 159 20.20 17.13 6.24
CA PHE A 159 20.41 16.34 5.02
C PHE A 159 19.43 15.16 4.95
N LEU A 160 19.33 14.36 6.02
CA LEU A 160 18.47 13.18 6.06
C LEU A 160 16.98 13.59 6.05
N THR A 161 16.61 14.63 6.79
CA THR A 161 15.24 15.17 6.77
C THR A 161 14.84 15.63 5.37
N LEU A 162 15.71 16.38 4.67
CA LEU A 162 15.45 16.84 3.31
C LEU A 162 15.39 15.67 2.32
N ALA A 163 16.31 14.69 2.45
CA ALA A 163 16.32 13.50 1.61
C ALA A 163 15.02 12.69 1.73
N ILE A 164 14.51 12.50 2.96
CA ILE A 164 13.24 11.81 3.22
C ILE A 164 12.06 12.60 2.66
N LYS A 165 12.02 13.92 2.88
CA LYS A 165 10.97 14.80 2.34
C LYS A 165 10.89 14.73 0.81
N HIS A 166 12.03 14.59 0.14
CA HIS A 166 12.11 14.44 -1.32
C HIS A 166 12.14 12.97 -1.80
N ARG A 167 11.74 12.02 -0.95
CA ARG A 167 11.58 10.59 -1.26
C ARG A 167 12.83 9.97 -1.90
N GLN A 168 14.01 10.36 -1.43
CA GLN A 168 15.27 9.80 -1.90
C GLN A 168 15.41 8.36 -1.41
N ASN A 169 16.00 7.51 -2.25
CA ASN A 169 16.37 6.15 -1.86
C ASN A 169 17.57 6.20 -0.92
N ILE A 170 17.41 5.69 0.30
CA ILE A 170 18.44 5.70 1.34
C ILE A 170 18.76 4.26 1.72
N ILE A 171 20.06 3.91 1.69
CA ILE A 171 20.56 2.64 2.20
C ILE A 171 21.31 2.89 3.50
N VAL A 172 20.89 2.24 4.58
CA VAL A 172 21.60 2.26 5.87
C VAL A 172 22.54 1.07 5.94
N SER A 173 23.86 1.32 5.90
CA SER A 173 24.90 0.30 5.93
C SER A 173 25.75 0.36 7.20
N GLY A 174 26.28 -0.79 7.63
CA GLY A 174 27.13 -0.91 8.82
C GLY A 174 27.25 -2.37 9.29
N ALA A 175 28.23 -2.65 10.16
CA ALA A 175 28.49 -3.99 10.70
C ALA A 175 27.26 -4.59 11.44
N THR A 176 27.22 -5.90 11.63
CA THR A 176 26.20 -6.55 12.49
C THR A 176 26.25 -5.95 13.90
N GLY A 177 25.09 -5.65 14.49
CA GLY A 177 25.01 -5.02 15.82
C GLY A 177 25.31 -3.52 15.87
N SER A 178 25.60 -2.84 14.75
CA SER A 178 25.89 -1.39 14.72
C SER A 178 24.67 -0.47 14.92
N GLY A 179 23.48 -1.02 15.19
CA GLY A 179 22.26 -0.23 15.39
C GLY A 179 21.56 0.23 14.10
N LYS A 180 21.81 -0.42 12.95
CA LYS A 180 21.17 -0.09 11.67
C LYS A 180 19.64 -0.01 11.76
N THR A 181 18.99 -1.04 12.31
CA THR A 181 17.53 -1.06 12.44
C THR A 181 17.04 0.08 13.34
N THR A 182 17.73 0.37 14.44
CA THR A 182 17.43 1.50 15.33
C THR A 182 17.52 2.85 14.61
N PHE A 183 18.57 3.03 13.80
CA PHE A 183 18.74 4.25 13.01
C PHE A 183 17.67 4.36 11.92
N MET A 184 17.41 3.28 11.19
CA MET A 184 16.37 3.20 10.17
C MET A 184 14.99 3.52 10.77
N ARG A 185 14.67 2.98 11.96
CA ARG A 185 13.42 3.29 12.67
C ARG A 185 13.31 4.78 12.99
N SER A 186 14.40 5.43 13.37
CA SER A 186 14.43 6.88 13.61
C SER A 186 14.19 7.68 12.34
N LEU A 187 14.74 7.24 11.19
CA LEU A 187 14.48 7.88 9.90
C LEU A 187 13.02 7.72 9.47
N LEU A 188 12.44 6.55 9.69
CA LEU A 188 11.05 6.28 9.30
C LEU A 188 10.04 7.12 10.10
N GLN A 189 10.38 7.62 11.29
CA GLN A 189 9.56 8.60 12.03
C GLN A 189 9.50 9.99 11.35
N LEU A 190 10.38 10.25 10.37
CA LEU A 190 10.40 11.50 9.61
C LEU A 190 9.55 11.40 8.34
N VAL A 191 9.05 10.21 7.99
CA VAL A 191 8.15 10.05 6.85
C VAL A 191 6.82 10.73 7.20
N PRO A 192 6.23 11.52 6.28
CA PRO A 192 4.93 12.15 6.52
C PRO A 192 3.83 11.12 6.83
N ASP A 193 2.94 11.46 7.78
CA ASP A 193 1.85 10.59 8.24
C ASP A 193 0.79 10.30 7.17
N ASP A 194 0.77 11.07 6.08
CA ASP A 194 -0.09 10.88 4.92
C ASP A 194 0.51 9.91 3.89
N GLU A 195 1.67 9.31 4.14
CA GLU A 195 2.23 8.25 3.30
C GLU A 195 1.78 6.86 3.74
N ARG A 196 1.59 5.98 2.75
CA ARG A 196 1.35 4.56 2.98
C ARG A 196 2.68 3.82 3.04
N LEU A 197 2.94 3.15 4.16
CA LEU A 197 4.17 2.39 4.38
C LEU A 197 3.94 0.89 4.25
N ILE A 198 4.87 0.18 3.63
CA ILE A 198 4.92 -1.28 3.63
C ILE A 198 6.31 -1.68 4.09
N THR A 199 6.41 -2.49 5.15
CA THR A 199 7.69 -3.04 5.61
C THR A 199 7.81 -4.49 5.17
N ILE A 200 9.02 -4.94 4.88
CA ILE A 200 9.32 -6.34 4.54
C ILE A 200 10.48 -6.77 5.43
N GLU A 201 10.21 -7.66 6.37
CA GLU A 201 11.14 -8.03 7.43
C GLU A 201 11.12 -9.55 7.64
N ASN A 202 12.18 -10.13 8.22
CA ASN A 202 12.15 -11.53 8.68
C ASN A 202 11.62 -11.65 10.11
N VAL A 203 11.76 -10.59 10.90
CA VAL A 203 11.30 -10.46 12.30
C VAL A 203 10.72 -9.06 12.44
N ASP A 204 9.65 -8.90 13.22
CA ASP A 204 8.99 -7.62 13.47
C ASP A 204 9.86 -6.69 14.36
N GLU A 205 10.87 -6.04 13.77
CA GLU A 205 11.75 -5.10 14.46
C GLU A 205 11.25 -3.65 14.36
N LEU A 206 10.74 -3.24 13.19
CA LEU A 206 10.40 -1.84 12.93
C LEU A 206 9.13 -1.38 13.65
N LYS A 207 8.13 -2.25 13.76
CA LYS A 207 6.88 -2.00 14.50
C LYS A 207 6.20 -0.67 14.15
N LEU A 208 6.30 -0.23 12.90
CA LEU A 208 5.80 1.08 12.46
C LEU A 208 4.29 1.24 12.63
N TYR A 209 3.55 0.13 12.72
CA TYR A 209 2.12 0.11 13.03
C TYR A 209 1.75 0.68 14.41
N GLN A 210 2.75 0.96 15.25
CA GLN A 210 2.56 1.66 16.53
C GLN A 210 2.59 3.19 16.36
N THR A 211 3.18 3.72 15.28
CA THR A 211 3.32 5.16 15.07
C THR A 211 2.64 5.66 13.79
N HIS A 212 2.55 4.83 12.75
CA HIS A 212 1.91 5.16 11.47
C HIS A 212 0.59 4.41 11.32
N LYS A 213 -0.46 5.12 10.89
CA LYS A 213 -1.79 4.55 10.72
C LYS A 213 -1.91 3.71 9.44
N ASN A 214 -1.36 4.18 8.33
CA ASN A 214 -1.46 3.53 7.03
C ASN A 214 -0.22 2.66 6.74
N VAL A 215 -0.07 1.55 7.47
CA VAL A 215 1.09 0.67 7.33
C VAL A 215 0.73 -0.81 7.30
N VAL A 216 1.43 -1.55 6.44
CA VAL A 216 1.34 -3.02 6.31
C VAL A 216 2.71 -3.64 6.58
N PRO A 217 2.88 -4.34 7.71
CA PRO A 217 4.06 -5.17 7.95
C PRO A 217 3.95 -6.48 7.18
N LEU A 218 4.96 -6.82 6.39
CA LEU A 218 5.07 -8.08 5.67
C LEU A 218 6.26 -8.89 6.16
N PHE A 219 6.08 -10.21 6.22
CA PHE A 219 7.08 -11.12 6.72
C PHE A 219 7.48 -12.18 5.70
N TYR A 220 8.74 -12.59 5.74
CA TYR A 220 9.26 -13.71 4.96
C TYR A 220 10.08 -14.65 5.85
N SER A 221 9.99 -15.95 5.58
CA SER A 221 10.82 -16.96 6.24
C SER A 221 12.15 -17.09 5.50
N ALA A 222 13.26 -16.80 6.20
CA ALA A 222 14.59 -17.08 5.66
C ALA A 222 14.86 -18.60 5.68
N GLY A 223 15.09 -19.20 4.51
CA GLY A 223 15.55 -20.59 4.39
C GLY A 223 14.48 -21.67 4.18
N GLY A 224 13.21 -21.30 3.96
CA GLY A 224 12.15 -22.25 3.58
C GLY A 224 11.76 -23.28 4.66
N GLN A 225 12.21 -23.09 5.91
CA GLN A 225 11.96 -24.01 7.02
C GLN A 225 10.68 -23.71 7.81
N GLY A 226 9.84 -22.77 7.36
CA GLY A 226 8.62 -22.43 8.06
C GLY A 226 7.60 -21.71 7.21
N ILE A 227 6.38 -21.66 7.74
CA ILE A 227 5.34 -20.77 7.27
C ILE A 227 5.77 -19.37 7.72
N ALA A 228 6.09 -18.52 6.74
CA ALA A 228 6.59 -17.15 6.95
C ALA A 228 5.58 -16.32 7.71
#